data_AF-A0A1V9ZLQ8-F1
#
_entry.id   AF-A0A1V9ZLQ8-F1
#
_cell.length_a   1.000
_cell.length_b   1.000
_cell.length_c   1.000
_cell.angle_alpha   90.00
_cell.angle_beta   90.00
_cell.angle_gamma   90.00
#
_symmetry.space_group_name_H-M   'P 1'
#
loop_
_entity.id
_entity.type
_entity.pdbx_description
1 polymer ?
#
loop_
_entity_poly.entity_id
_entity_poly.type
_entity_poly.pdbx_seq_one_letter_code
_entity_poly.pdbx_strand_id
1 'polypeptide(L)'
;MERAGPKAIALASVEDAHVVVRDPRLYEYLSTHCHEDYLQQHCAALHATYPVKIAFAPRLSMLSMSWCYRATRFTHAVVALVTANAYISTLGGGYFLCRHLNQAKLMAQLQICVSQGLQDPILASKCRVNLAYGAMAQGRFKRAHRLLQEEGMTAENLDSDDLRNVVTAARVYLQKTVKLYKERLQHEETDTTKVFDEYYRQRVVKHR
;
A
#
# COMPACT_ATOMS: atom_id res chain seq x y z
N MET A 1 -13.18 -41.88 -59.17
CA MET A 1 -12.35 -41.14 -58.19
C MET A 1 -13.25 -40.20 -57.42
N GLU A 2 -13.83 -40.67 -56.32
CA GLU A 2 -14.52 -39.75 -55.40
C GLU A 2 -13.48 -39.07 -54.52
N ARG A 3 -13.59 -37.73 -54.40
CA ARG A 3 -12.79 -36.98 -53.44
C ARG A 3 -13.42 -37.20 -52.06
N ALA A 4 -12.78 -38.01 -51.23
CA ALA A 4 -13.14 -38.10 -49.81
C ALA A 4 -13.07 -36.69 -49.20
N GLY A 5 -14.20 -36.21 -48.68
CA GLY A 5 -14.27 -34.91 -48.00
C GLY A 5 -13.43 -34.88 -46.72
N PRO A 6 -13.18 -33.69 -46.14
CA PRO A 6 -12.41 -33.56 -44.91
C PRO A 6 -13.04 -34.38 -43.77
N LYS A 7 -12.24 -35.28 -43.19
CA LYS A 7 -12.67 -36.29 -42.21
C LYS A 7 -12.96 -35.70 -40.82
N ALA A 8 -12.31 -34.58 -40.51
CA ALA A 8 -12.57 -33.75 -39.34
C ALA A 8 -12.99 -32.35 -39.77
N ILE A 9 -13.87 -31.71 -39.01
CA ILE A 9 -14.37 -30.36 -39.25
C ILE A 9 -14.05 -29.49 -38.03
N ALA A 10 -13.30 -28.41 -38.26
CA ALA A 10 -13.08 -27.37 -37.26
C ALA A 10 -14.32 -26.47 -37.15
N LEU A 11 -14.83 -26.29 -35.92
CA LEU A 11 -15.96 -25.43 -35.61
C LEU A 11 -15.53 -24.15 -34.89
N ALA A 12 -16.27 -23.08 -35.16
CA ALA A 12 -16.13 -21.81 -34.45
C ALA A 12 -16.83 -21.77 -33.07
N SER A 13 -17.84 -22.64 -32.83
CA SER A 13 -18.51 -22.81 -31.53
C SER A 13 -18.20 -24.17 -30.92
N VAL A 14 -18.22 -24.22 -29.59
CA VAL A 14 -18.00 -25.43 -28.78
C VAL A 14 -19.28 -26.27 -28.66
N GLU A 15 -20.45 -25.69 -28.91
CA GLU A 15 -21.77 -26.29 -28.63
C GLU A 15 -22.06 -27.55 -29.46
N ASP A 16 -21.60 -27.58 -30.72
CA ASP A 16 -21.77 -28.70 -31.65
C ASP A 16 -20.52 -29.62 -31.73
N ALA A 17 -19.52 -29.42 -30.86
CA ALA A 17 -18.23 -30.10 -30.97
C ALA A 17 -18.22 -31.48 -30.31
N HIS A 18 -17.76 -32.50 -31.03
CA HIS A 18 -17.53 -33.84 -30.48
C HIS A 18 -16.25 -33.87 -29.61
N VAL A 19 -15.26 -33.05 -29.96
CA VAL A 19 -13.99 -32.91 -29.21
C VAL A 19 -13.67 -31.44 -28.98
N VAL A 20 -13.44 -31.09 -27.71
CA VAL A 20 -13.08 -29.74 -27.29
C VAL A 20 -11.58 -29.67 -26.99
N VAL A 21 -10.81 -29.06 -27.88
CA VAL A 21 -9.36 -28.92 -27.76
C VAL A 21 -9.04 -27.63 -27.02
N ARG A 22 -8.22 -27.71 -25.97
CA ARG A 22 -7.84 -26.56 -25.13
C ARG A 22 -6.40 -26.08 -25.32
N ASP A 23 -5.58 -26.86 -26.02
CA ASP A 23 -4.23 -26.48 -26.41
C ASP A 23 -4.26 -25.93 -27.85
N PRO A 24 -3.80 -24.69 -28.10
CA PRO A 24 -3.87 -24.07 -29.42
C PRO A 24 -3.00 -24.78 -30.46
N ARG A 25 -1.84 -25.34 -30.08
CA ARG A 25 -0.95 -26.06 -31.00
C ARG A 25 -1.54 -27.42 -31.39
N LEU A 26 -2.16 -28.10 -30.42
CA LEU A 26 -2.88 -29.34 -30.71
C LEU A 26 -4.10 -29.08 -31.60
N TYR A 27 -4.83 -27.98 -31.37
CA TYR A 27 -5.95 -27.59 -32.21
C TYR A 27 -5.52 -27.25 -33.65
N GLU A 28 -4.46 -26.46 -33.80
CA GLU A 28 -3.84 -26.13 -35.10
C GLU A 28 -3.37 -27.40 -35.82
N TYR A 29 -2.70 -28.32 -35.12
CA TYR A 29 -2.28 -29.61 -35.68
C TYR A 29 -3.45 -30.46 -36.16
N LEU A 30 -4.49 -30.63 -35.32
CA LEU A 30 -5.66 -31.45 -35.64
C LEU A 30 -6.53 -30.86 -36.76
N SER A 31 -6.70 -29.53 -36.77
CA SER A 31 -7.45 -28.83 -37.83
C SER A 31 -6.71 -28.81 -39.18
N THR A 32 -5.37 -28.78 -39.16
CA THR A 32 -4.55 -28.80 -40.39
C THR A 32 -4.39 -30.20 -40.97
N HIS A 33 -4.10 -31.20 -40.12
CA HIS A 33 -3.70 -32.54 -40.59
C HIS A 33 -4.83 -33.59 -40.51
N CYS A 34 -5.97 -33.29 -39.88
CA CYS A 34 -7.13 -34.18 -39.78
C CYS A 34 -6.79 -35.61 -39.29
N HIS A 35 -5.88 -35.75 -38.32
CA HIS A 35 -5.42 -37.04 -37.77
C HIS A 35 -6.54 -37.76 -36.98
N GLU A 36 -7.40 -38.45 -37.72
CA GLU A 36 -8.51 -39.25 -37.22
C GLU A 36 -8.03 -40.35 -36.27
N ASP A 37 -6.98 -41.10 -36.64
CA ASP A 37 -6.43 -42.21 -35.83
C ASP A 37 -6.00 -41.76 -34.43
N TYR A 38 -5.43 -40.56 -34.31
CA TYR A 38 -5.02 -40.00 -33.02
C TYR A 38 -6.24 -39.73 -32.12
N LEU A 39 -7.28 -39.09 -32.67
CA LEU A 39 -8.52 -38.82 -31.95
C LEU A 39 -9.27 -40.11 -31.59
N GLN A 40 -9.33 -41.06 -32.52
CA GLN A 40 -9.97 -42.37 -32.33
C GLN A 40 -9.25 -43.23 -31.28
N GLN A 41 -7.90 -43.26 -31.29
CA GLN A 41 -7.09 -43.95 -30.29
C GLN A 41 -7.29 -43.40 -28.88
N HIS A 42 -7.53 -42.09 -28.75
CA HIS A 42 -7.68 -41.42 -27.45
C HIS A 42 -9.15 -41.29 -27.01
N CYS A 43 -10.11 -41.46 -27.91
CA CYS A 43 -11.55 -41.35 -27.66
C CYS A 43 -12.30 -42.41 -28.49
N ALA A 44 -12.36 -43.66 -27.98
CA ALA A 44 -13.02 -44.78 -28.65
C ALA A 44 -14.51 -44.54 -29.02
N ALA A 45 -15.19 -43.62 -28.32
CA ALA A 45 -16.54 -43.17 -28.66
C ALA A 45 -16.66 -42.51 -30.05
N LEU A 46 -15.55 -42.05 -30.64
CA LEU A 46 -15.52 -41.41 -31.96
C LEU A 46 -15.50 -42.41 -33.13
N HIS A 47 -15.22 -43.71 -32.90
CA HIS A 47 -15.12 -44.72 -33.98
C HIS A 47 -16.39 -44.85 -34.86
N ALA A 48 -17.56 -44.45 -34.34
CA ALA A 48 -18.84 -44.51 -35.05
C ALA A 48 -19.36 -43.12 -35.51
N THR A 49 -18.60 -42.04 -35.31
CA THR A 49 -19.07 -40.66 -35.53
C THR A 49 -18.25 -39.95 -36.60
N TYR A 50 -18.85 -39.77 -37.78
CA TYR A 50 -18.22 -39.13 -38.93
C TYR A 50 -19.11 -38.05 -39.55
N PRO A 51 -18.60 -36.85 -39.87
CA PRO A 51 -17.24 -36.35 -39.61
C PRO A 51 -17.04 -35.97 -38.13
N VAL A 52 -15.78 -36.01 -37.68
CA VAL A 52 -15.44 -35.60 -36.30
C VAL A 52 -15.39 -34.08 -36.18
N LYS A 53 -16.30 -33.49 -35.39
CA LYS A 53 -16.34 -32.04 -35.14
C LYS A 53 -15.40 -31.68 -33.98
N ILE A 54 -14.42 -30.81 -34.25
CA ILE A 54 -13.47 -30.31 -33.25
C ILE A 54 -13.68 -28.81 -33.03
N ALA A 55 -13.60 -28.32 -31.79
CA ALA A 55 -13.64 -26.89 -31.49
C ALA A 55 -12.51 -26.49 -30.55
N PHE A 56 -11.99 -25.27 -30.71
CA PHE A 56 -11.07 -24.68 -29.76
C PHE A 56 -11.85 -24.00 -28.63
N ALA A 57 -11.62 -24.44 -27.39
CA ALA A 57 -12.03 -23.69 -26.21
C ALA A 57 -10.79 -23.05 -25.58
N PRO A 58 -10.59 -21.72 -25.69
CA PRO A 58 -9.49 -21.08 -25.00
C PRO A 58 -9.64 -21.36 -23.50
N ARG A 59 -8.54 -21.74 -22.86
CA ARG A 59 -8.50 -21.86 -21.41
C ARG A 59 -8.59 -20.45 -20.82
N LEU A 60 -9.82 -19.94 -20.65
CA LEU A 60 -10.12 -18.84 -19.73
C LEU A 60 -9.33 -19.13 -18.47
N SER A 61 -8.44 -18.19 -18.12
CA SER A 61 -7.37 -18.45 -17.17
C SER A 61 -7.98 -19.05 -15.92
N MET A 62 -7.61 -20.30 -15.61
CA MET A 62 -7.94 -20.86 -14.31
C MET A 62 -7.23 -19.96 -13.31
N LEU A 63 -8.01 -19.06 -12.68
CA LEU A 63 -7.65 -18.37 -11.46
C LEU A 63 -7.38 -19.48 -10.45
N SER A 64 -6.13 -19.93 -10.42
CA SER A 64 -5.71 -20.99 -9.52
C SER A 64 -6.08 -20.52 -8.13
N MET A 65 -6.71 -21.38 -7.32
CA MET A 65 -7.07 -21.01 -5.96
C MET A 65 -5.86 -20.50 -5.18
N SER A 66 -4.65 -20.97 -5.50
CA SER A 66 -3.38 -20.42 -4.97
C SER A 66 -3.19 -18.92 -5.24
N TRP A 67 -3.59 -18.40 -6.41
CA TRP A 67 -3.59 -16.96 -6.71
C TRP A 67 -4.69 -16.22 -5.95
N CYS A 68 -5.89 -16.79 -5.85
CA CYS A 68 -6.97 -16.23 -5.04
C CYS A 68 -6.55 -16.10 -3.55
N TYR A 69 -6.02 -17.18 -2.95
CA TYR A 69 -5.50 -17.14 -1.58
C TYR A 69 -4.35 -16.14 -1.39
N ARG A 70 -3.45 -16.00 -2.36
CA ARG A 70 -2.38 -14.98 -2.31
C ARG A 70 -2.94 -13.56 -2.36
N ALA A 71 -3.90 -13.30 -3.25
CA ALA A 71 -4.58 -12.00 -3.35
C ALA A 71 -5.35 -11.68 -2.06
N THR A 72 -6.16 -12.60 -1.54
CA THR A 72 -6.89 -12.46 -0.28
C THR A 72 -5.95 -12.23 0.92
N ARG A 73 -4.82 -12.94 0.99
CA ARG A 73 -3.82 -12.70 2.04
C ARG A 73 -3.19 -11.31 1.91
N PHE A 74 -2.93 -10.85 0.69
CA PHE A 74 -2.39 -9.51 0.45
C PHE A 74 -3.40 -8.41 0.83
N THR A 75 -4.67 -8.53 0.44
CA THR A 75 -5.70 -7.54 0.82
C THR A 75 -5.91 -7.50 2.34
N HIS A 76 -5.94 -8.65 3.02
CA HIS A 76 -5.97 -8.67 4.50
C HIS A 76 -4.73 -8.02 5.13
N ALA A 77 -3.53 -8.19 4.56
CA ALA A 77 -2.33 -7.54 5.05
C ALA A 77 -2.38 -6.01 4.88
N VAL A 78 -2.88 -5.51 3.74
CA VAL A 78 -3.10 -4.07 3.51
C VAL A 78 -4.13 -3.50 4.50
N VAL A 79 -5.27 -4.18 4.70
CA VAL A 79 -6.28 -3.77 5.69
C VAL A 79 -5.67 -3.73 7.10
N ALA A 80 -4.91 -4.76 7.50
CA ALA A 80 -4.24 -4.80 8.80
C ALA A 80 -3.23 -3.65 8.98
N LEU A 81 -2.49 -3.26 7.93
CA LEU A 81 -1.59 -2.11 7.96
C LEU A 81 -2.35 -0.78 8.10
N VAL A 82 -3.47 -0.59 7.40
CA VAL A 82 -4.33 0.60 7.54
C VAL A 82 -4.92 0.69 8.96
N THR A 83 -5.42 -0.43 9.51
CA THR A 83 -5.90 -0.51 10.88
C THR A 83 -4.79 -0.21 11.89
N ALA A 84 -3.59 -0.77 11.71
CA ALA A 84 -2.44 -0.49 12.56
C ALA A 84 -2.04 0.99 12.51
N ASN A 85 -2.05 1.63 11.32
CA ASN A 85 -1.80 3.06 11.16
C ASN A 85 -2.78 3.90 11.98
N ALA A 86 -4.08 3.58 11.95
CA ALA A 86 -5.11 4.29 12.72
C ALA A 86 -4.90 4.17 14.25
N TYR A 87 -4.59 2.97 14.75
CA TYR A 87 -4.26 2.76 16.16
C TYR A 87 -2.97 3.47 16.58
N ILE A 88 -1.90 3.35 15.80
CA ILE A 88 -0.60 3.99 16.09
C ILE A 88 -0.72 5.52 16.06
N SER A 89 -1.50 6.08 15.12
CA SER A 89 -1.79 7.52 15.06
C SER A 89 -2.50 8.01 16.33
N THR A 90 -3.57 7.29 16.73
CA THR A 90 -4.37 7.62 17.92
C THR A 90 -3.53 7.52 19.21
N LEU A 91 -2.80 6.42 19.39
CA LEU A 91 -1.93 6.22 20.55
C LEU A 91 -0.74 7.18 20.56
N GLY A 92 -0.11 7.43 19.41
CA GLY A 92 1.01 8.36 19.26
C GLY A 92 0.63 9.79 19.62
N GLY A 93 -0.53 10.25 19.15
CA GLY A 93 -1.12 11.53 19.55
C GLY A 93 -1.42 11.58 21.05
N GLY A 94 -2.03 10.53 21.61
CA GLY A 94 -2.28 10.41 23.05
C GLY A 94 -1.00 10.50 23.90
N TYR A 95 0.03 9.72 23.56
CA TYR A 95 1.32 9.75 24.25
C TYR A 95 2.00 11.13 24.14
N PHE A 96 1.90 11.80 22.99
CA PHE A 96 2.43 13.16 22.81
C PHE A 96 1.71 14.17 23.72
N LEU A 97 0.37 14.15 23.74
CA LEU A 97 -0.47 15.02 24.57
C LEU A 97 -0.30 14.77 26.09
N CYS A 98 0.11 13.56 26.48
CA CYS A 98 0.46 13.20 27.85
C CYS A 98 1.97 13.36 28.18
N ARG A 99 2.77 13.89 27.24
CA ARG A 99 4.24 14.06 27.33
C ARG A 99 5.06 12.79 27.56
N HIS A 100 4.52 11.64 27.19
CA HIS A 100 5.29 10.41 27.02
C HIS A 100 6.08 10.44 25.70
N LEU A 101 7.02 11.39 25.61
CA LEU A 101 7.70 11.76 24.35
C LEU A 101 8.51 10.61 23.74
N ASN A 102 9.02 9.68 24.56
CA ASN A 102 9.74 8.50 24.08
C ASN A 102 8.78 7.50 23.40
N GLN A 103 7.60 7.28 24.00
CA GLN A 103 6.53 6.46 23.46
C GLN A 103 5.94 7.09 22.19
N ALA A 104 5.68 8.40 22.19
CA ALA A 104 5.23 9.13 21.00
C ALA A 104 6.23 9.04 19.85
N LYS A 105 7.53 9.16 20.14
CA LYS A 105 8.61 8.93 19.15
C LYS A 105 8.60 7.51 18.61
N LEU A 106 8.47 6.49 19.48
CA LEU A 106 8.39 5.09 19.06
C LEU A 106 7.19 4.85 18.13
N MET A 107 6.01 5.38 18.49
CA MET A 107 4.81 5.29 17.66
C MET A 107 5.03 5.93 16.28
N ALA A 108 5.59 7.14 16.21
CA ALA A 108 5.92 7.78 14.93
C ALA A 108 6.94 6.97 14.10
N GLN A 109 7.90 6.29 14.73
CA GLN A 109 8.84 5.39 14.03
C GLN A 109 8.15 4.13 13.48
N LEU A 110 7.24 3.52 14.25
CA LEU A 110 6.41 2.41 13.78
C LEU A 110 5.49 2.85 12.63
N GLN A 111 4.93 4.05 12.71
CA GLN A 111 4.06 4.61 11.66
C GLN A 111 4.82 4.84 10.34
N ILE A 112 6.10 5.21 10.39
CA ILE A 112 6.99 5.24 9.21
C ILE A 112 7.15 3.84 8.61
N CYS A 113 7.35 2.80 9.42
CA CYS A 113 7.45 1.42 8.93
C CYS A 113 6.13 0.94 8.29
N VAL A 114 4.98 1.29 8.88
CA VAL A 114 3.66 0.99 8.31
C VAL A 114 3.44 1.73 6.98
N SER A 115 3.84 2.99 6.87
CA SER A 115 3.72 3.76 5.61
C SER A 115 4.61 3.20 4.48
N GLN A 116 5.79 2.65 4.81
CA GLN A 116 6.62 1.91 3.85
C GLN A 116 5.91 0.65 3.36
N GLY A 117 5.25 -0.10 4.25
CA GLY A 117 4.44 -1.28 3.90
C GLY A 117 3.22 -0.95 3.05
N LEU A 118 2.63 0.24 3.24
CA LEU A 118 1.53 0.78 2.42
C LEU A 118 2.00 1.47 1.13
N GLN A 119 3.31 1.62 0.92
CA GLN A 119 3.90 2.40 -0.18
C GLN A 119 3.40 3.86 -0.24
N ASP A 120 3.11 4.46 0.91
CA ASP A 120 2.63 5.85 1.03
C ASP A 120 3.77 6.80 1.49
N PRO A 121 4.45 7.51 0.56
CA PRO A 121 5.54 8.40 0.91
C PRO A 121 5.06 9.69 1.60
N ILE A 122 3.81 10.11 1.38
CA ILE A 122 3.24 11.31 2.00
C ILE A 122 2.98 11.05 3.49
N LEU A 123 2.39 9.90 3.83
CA LEU A 123 2.22 9.46 5.21
C LEU A 123 3.58 9.29 5.90
N ALA A 124 4.58 8.72 5.22
CA ALA A 124 5.94 8.59 5.76
C ALA A 124 6.52 9.96 6.14
N SER A 125 6.34 10.97 5.28
CA SER A 125 6.82 12.34 5.51
C SER A 125 6.08 13.03 6.66
N LYS A 126 4.74 12.94 6.70
CA LYS A 126 3.93 13.44 7.84
C LYS A 126 4.39 12.85 9.19
N CYS A 127 4.74 11.57 9.22
CA CYS A 127 5.26 10.94 10.44
C CYS A 127 6.63 11.48 10.87
N ARG A 128 7.49 11.89 9.93
CA ARG A 128 8.77 12.57 10.23
C ARG A 128 8.56 14.02 10.69
N VAL A 129 7.52 14.71 10.19
CA VAL A 129 7.09 16.00 10.76
C VAL A 129 6.64 15.83 12.23
N ASN A 130 5.97 14.73 12.58
CA ASN A 130 5.67 14.42 13.99
C ASN A 130 6.93 14.19 14.84
N LEU A 131 7.99 13.59 14.28
CA LEU A 131 9.31 13.51 14.93
C LEU A 131 9.95 14.91 15.12
N ALA A 132 9.70 15.86 14.21
CA ALA A 132 10.14 17.25 14.39
C ALA A 132 9.40 17.93 15.55
N TYR A 133 8.07 17.78 15.66
CA TYR A 133 7.30 18.26 16.83
C TYR A 133 7.81 17.65 18.14
N GLY A 134 8.10 16.34 18.16
CA GLY A 134 8.75 15.69 19.31
C GLY A 134 10.11 16.28 19.66
N ALA A 135 10.93 16.63 18.65
CA ALA A 135 12.20 17.30 18.87
C ALA A 135 12.04 18.73 19.40
N MET A 136 11.03 19.49 18.96
CA MET A 136 10.70 20.81 19.50
C MET A 136 10.29 20.75 20.97
N ALA A 137 9.44 19.78 21.34
CA ALA A 137 9.03 19.55 22.73
C ALA A 137 10.20 19.17 23.66
N GLN A 138 11.30 18.66 23.10
CA GLN A 138 12.56 18.37 23.81
C GLN A 138 13.58 19.53 23.77
N GLY A 139 13.22 20.71 23.24
CA GLY A 139 14.15 21.85 23.05
C GLY A 139 15.22 21.62 21.96
N ARG A 140 15.13 20.54 21.18
CA ARG A 140 16.12 20.14 20.17
C ARG A 140 15.89 20.88 18.84
N PHE A 141 15.82 22.20 18.88
CA PHE A 141 15.38 23.04 17.76
C PHE A 141 16.23 22.88 16.48
N LYS A 142 17.56 22.73 16.59
CA LYS A 142 18.43 22.46 15.43
C LYS A 142 18.03 21.17 14.69
N ARG A 143 17.67 20.11 15.43
CA ARG A 143 17.20 18.84 14.87
C ARG A 143 15.82 18.99 14.22
N ALA A 144 14.90 19.69 14.89
CA ALA A 144 13.58 19.96 14.34
C ALA A 144 13.66 20.78 13.04
N HIS A 145 14.51 21.80 12.98
CA HIS A 145 14.72 22.62 11.78
C HIS A 145 15.22 21.78 10.60
N ARG A 146 16.24 20.94 10.83
CA ARG A 146 16.78 20.03 9.81
C ARG A 146 15.72 19.10 9.23
N LEU A 147 14.93 18.44 10.09
CA LEU A 147 13.83 17.57 9.65
C LEU A 147 12.81 18.35 8.80
N LEU A 148 12.45 19.58 9.18
CA LEU A 148 11.51 20.40 8.40
C LEU A 148 12.10 21.02 7.12
N GLN A 149 13.41 20.98 6.92
CA GLN A 149 14.03 21.25 5.61
C GLN A 149 13.96 19.99 4.74
N GLU A 150 14.37 18.83 5.26
CA GLU A 150 14.36 17.52 4.59
C GLU A 150 12.94 17.15 4.10
N GLU A 151 11.91 17.28 4.95
CA GLU A 151 10.52 17.03 4.54
C GLU A 151 9.94 18.14 3.65
N GLY A 152 10.51 19.34 3.65
CA GLY A 152 10.12 20.42 2.74
C GLY A 152 10.48 20.11 1.29
N MET A 153 11.74 19.72 1.06
CA MET A 153 12.20 19.23 -0.26
C MET A 153 11.41 17.98 -0.69
N THR A 154 11.05 17.12 0.27
CA THR A 154 10.21 15.95 0.00
C THR A 154 8.80 16.34 -0.47
N ALA A 155 8.23 17.42 0.09
CA ALA A 155 6.92 17.94 -0.32
C ALA A 155 6.91 18.56 -1.72
N GLU A 156 8.02 19.20 -2.11
CA GLU A 156 8.26 19.72 -3.46
C GLU A 156 8.42 18.56 -4.46
N ASN A 157 9.27 17.57 -4.14
CA ASN A 157 9.50 16.39 -4.99
C ASN A 157 8.27 15.50 -5.20
N LEU A 158 7.33 15.47 -4.25
CA LEU A 158 6.07 14.72 -4.34
C LEU A 158 4.89 15.56 -4.88
N ASP A 159 5.14 16.83 -5.22
CA ASP A 159 4.13 17.85 -5.57
C ASP A 159 2.87 17.84 -4.68
N SER A 160 3.08 17.76 -3.36
CA SER A 160 1.98 17.58 -2.40
C SER A 160 1.67 18.87 -1.65
N ASP A 161 0.62 19.59 -2.06
CA ASP A 161 0.10 20.78 -1.35
C ASP A 161 -0.20 20.50 0.12
N ASP A 162 -0.85 19.37 0.41
CA ASP A 162 -1.18 18.94 1.77
C ASP A 162 0.08 18.76 2.64
N LEU A 163 1.12 18.12 2.10
CA LEU A 163 2.40 18.00 2.82
C LEU A 163 3.12 19.36 2.96
N ARG A 164 3.08 20.21 1.92
CA ARG A 164 3.60 21.60 1.97
C ARG A 164 2.91 22.40 3.08
N ASN A 165 1.60 22.25 3.25
CA ASN A 165 0.82 22.87 4.33
C ASN A 165 1.23 22.35 5.72
N VAL A 166 1.36 21.03 5.88
CA VAL A 166 1.80 20.40 7.14
C VAL A 166 3.21 20.84 7.55
N VAL A 167 4.16 20.87 6.61
CA VAL A 167 5.53 21.35 6.86
C VAL A 167 5.54 22.85 7.20
N THR A 168 4.73 23.66 6.51
CA THR A 168 4.63 25.11 6.76
C THR A 168 4.08 25.40 8.16
N ALA A 169 3.01 24.72 8.57
CA ALA A 169 2.47 24.83 9.92
C ALA A 169 3.52 24.46 11.00
N ALA A 170 4.28 23.39 10.77
CA ALA A 170 5.36 22.98 11.67
C ALA A 170 6.53 23.98 11.72
N ARG A 171 6.86 24.64 10.60
CA ARG A 171 7.87 25.72 10.55
C ARG A 171 7.43 26.95 11.35
N VAL A 172 6.16 27.35 11.23
CA VAL A 172 5.57 28.44 12.05
C VAL A 172 5.57 28.08 13.54
N TYR A 173 5.22 26.84 13.89
CA TYR A 173 5.25 26.37 15.28
C TYR A 173 6.68 26.33 15.84
N LEU A 174 7.67 25.91 15.05
CA LEU A 174 9.09 25.96 15.42
C LEU A 174 9.54 27.39 15.74
N GLN A 175 9.23 28.37 14.90
CA GLN A 175 9.56 29.78 15.12
C GLN A 175 8.95 30.30 16.43
N LYS A 176 7.65 30.05 16.66
CA LYS A 176 6.96 30.42 17.91
C LYS A 176 7.61 29.78 19.13
N THR A 177 7.92 28.48 19.07
CA THR A 177 8.52 27.75 20.20
C THR A 177 9.95 28.21 20.50
N VAL A 178 10.75 28.52 19.48
CA VAL A 178 12.10 29.09 19.64
C VAL A 178 12.04 30.49 20.25
N LYS A 179 11.07 31.33 19.85
CA LYS A 179 10.87 32.66 20.43
C LYS A 179 10.53 32.55 21.93
N LEU A 180 9.51 31.76 22.28
CA LEU A 180 9.10 31.52 23.67
C LEU A 180 10.23 30.94 24.54
N TYR A 181 11.06 30.06 23.98
CA TYR A 181 12.22 29.50 24.68
C TYR A 181 13.28 30.57 24.98
N LYS A 182 13.56 31.48 24.05
CA LYS A 182 14.47 32.62 24.27
C LYS A 182 13.91 33.61 25.28
N GLU A 183 12.63 33.93 25.21
CA GLU A 183 11.96 34.86 26.14
C GLU A 183 11.98 34.30 27.57
N ARG A 184 11.73 33.00 27.77
CA ARG A 184 11.88 32.36 29.09
C ARG A 184 13.31 32.36 29.63
N LEU A 185 14.32 32.25 28.78
CA LEU A 185 15.73 32.39 29.20
C LEU A 185 16.09 33.81 29.63
N GLN A 186 15.24 34.80 29.35
CA GLN A 186 15.40 36.21 29.74
C GLN A 186 14.52 36.59 30.95
N HIS A 187 13.79 35.65 31.55
CA HIS A 187 12.90 35.89 32.70
C HIS A 187 13.17 34.87 33.83
N GLU A 188 14.16 35.18 34.67
CA GLU A 188 14.14 34.86 36.11
C GLU A 188 14.04 36.21 36.85
N GLU A 189 13.29 36.40 37.93
CA GLU A 189 12.42 35.50 38.69
C GLU A 189 10.94 35.75 38.33
N THR A 190 10.06 34.74 38.44
CA THR A 190 8.60 34.94 38.31
C THR A 190 7.86 34.40 39.52
N ASP A 191 7.09 35.28 40.17
CA ASP A 191 6.23 35.00 41.31
C ASP A 191 5.28 33.83 41.01
N THR A 192 5.33 32.80 41.87
CA THR A 192 4.59 31.54 41.74
C THR A 192 3.08 31.65 41.93
N THR A 193 2.54 32.82 42.27
CA THR A 193 1.12 32.99 42.64
C THR A 193 0.13 33.10 41.48
N LYS A 194 0.57 33.38 40.23
CA LYS A 194 -0.34 33.58 39.08
C LYS A 194 -0.24 32.45 38.06
N VAL A 195 -1.10 31.45 38.20
CA VAL A 195 -1.29 30.37 37.22
C VAL A 195 -2.14 30.86 36.05
N PHE A 196 -1.50 31.21 34.93
CA PHE A 196 -2.17 31.37 33.63
C PHE A 196 -2.14 30.05 32.85
N ASP A 197 -3.29 29.39 32.72
CA ASP A 197 -3.44 28.10 32.03
C ASP A 197 -3.96 28.26 30.59
N GLU A 198 -3.23 28.99 29.75
CA GLU A 198 -3.59 29.28 28.34
C GLU A 198 -2.54 28.82 27.30
N TYR A 199 -1.80 27.74 27.59
CA TYR A 199 -0.95 27.08 26.60
C TYR A 199 -1.23 25.59 26.60
N TYR A 200 -1.89 25.09 25.54
CA TYR A 200 -2.46 23.73 25.41
C TYR A 200 -1.40 22.62 25.47
N ARG A 201 -0.90 22.40 26.70
CA ARG A 201 0.04 21.38 27.20
C ARG A 201 1.55 21.61 27.03
N GLN A 202 2.01 22.83 27.34
CA GLN A 202 3.39 23.09 27.84
C GLN A 202 3.42 24.15 28.97
N ARG A 203 3.94 23.90 30.18
CA ARG A 203 4.12 22.62 30.89
C ARG A 203 5.60 22.14 31.07
N VAL A 204 6.62 23.01 30.97
CA VAL A 204 8.06 22.72 31.21
C VAL A 204 8.31 22.42 32.69
N VAL A 205 8.92 21.28 33.02
CA VAL A 205 9.24 20.89 34.41
C VAL A 205 10.70 21.21 34.72
N LYS A 206 10.96 22.02 35.75
CA LYS A 206 12.32 22.27 36.27
C LYS A 206 12.73 21.02 37.07
N HIS A 207 13.67 20.23 36.56
CA HIS A 207 14.29 19.17 37.36
C HIS A 207 15.10 19.84 38.48
N ARG A 208 14.97 19.31 39.70
CA ARG A 208 15.87 19.61 40.83
C ARG A 208 17.22 18.93 40.59
#